data_AF-A0A7C5SQZ8-F1
#
_entry.id   AF-A0A7C5SQZ8-F1
#
_cell.length_a   1.000
_cell.length_b   1.000
_cell.length_c   1.000
_cell.angle_alpha   90.00
_cell.angle_beta   90.00
_cell.angle_gamma   90.00
#
_symmetry.space_group_name_H-M   'P 1'
#
loop_
_entity.id
_entity.type
_entity.pdbx_description
1 polymer ?
#
loop_
_entity_poly.entity_id
_entity_poly.type
_entity_poly.pdbx_seq_one_letter_code
_entity_poly.pdbx_strand_id
1 'polypeptide(L)'
;MDDATISAGDLMANADIACHISKRMGRNQTHIYEQSSDERNIMGTELGWSTRVREALENNRFQLHFQPIMQMNDIDLVNLPAQDGMLWQRHLNDVDKVYSYEVLVRMKGDNGELHYPDSFIPTAERFNLMTAIDLWVLEQALKELVATGMNVNKTRLSINVSGHTVDSDESLIQIKELIKQYGVNPASLTFEVTETSAIANLEQANDFITELRKIGCRFSLDDFGSGFCSFSQLKNLPTDFVKIDGQFVKSMARGATDRAIVTAMNDVAHSLGRYTVAEYVESPEIVRLLKICGVDKVQGNYISEPLHHLPVGNVVRLHNNQRELN
;
A
#
# COMPACT_ATOMS: atom_id res chain seq x y z
N MET A 1 -47.50 -6.88 -7.50
CA MET A 1 -46.94 -6.40 -8.78
C MET A 1 -45.47 -6.70 -8.67
N ASP A 2 -45.02 -7.64 -9.48
CA ASP A 2 -43.68 -8.24 -9.42
C ASP A 2 -42.62 -7.15 -9.51
N ASP A 3 -41.95 -6.92 -8.38
CA ASP A 3 -40.90 -5.92 -8.24
C ASP A 3 -39.62 -6.49 -8.86
N ALA A 4 -38.91 -5.64 -9.61
CA ALA A 4 -37.79 -6.03 -10.44
C ALA A 4 -36.78 -6.87 -9.64
N THR A 5 -36.32 -7.97 -10.24
CA THR A 5 -35.39 -8.94 -9.66
C THR A 5 -34.11 -8.28 -9.19
N ILE A 6 -34.05 -7.88 -7.92
CA ILE A 6 -32.84 -7.44 -7.25
C ILE A 6 -31.86 -8.62 -7.28
N SER A 7 -30.70 -8.43 -7.90
CA SER A 7 -29.70 -9.50 -8.01
C SER A 7 -29.04 -9.76 -6.65
N ALA A 8 -28.41 -10.92 -6.51
CA ALA A 8 -27.58 -11.19 -5.33
C ALA A 8 -26.45 -10.16 -5.16
N GLY A 9 -25.93 -9.61 -6.27
CA GLY A 9 -24.95 -8.53 -6.26
C GLY A 9 -25.50 -7.23 -5.70
N ASP A 10 -26.73 -6.87 -6.09
CA ASP A 10 -27.40 -5.66 -5.60
C ASP A 10 -27.73 -5.77 -4.09
N LEU A 11 -28.14 -6.95 -3.63
CA LEU A 11 -28.34 -7.22 -2.20
C LEU A 11 -27.02 -7.10 -1.41
N MET A 12 -25.92 -7.59 -1.96
CA MET A 12 -24.60 -7.50 -1.33
C MET A 12 -24.12 -6.04 -1.27
N ALA A 13 -24.31 -5.28 -2.34
CA ALA A 13 -23.99 -3.85 -2.39
C ALA A 13 -24.81 -3.04 -1.38
N ASN A 14 -26.12 -3.31 -1.30
CA ASN A 14 -27.01 -2.67 -0.33
C ASN A 14 -26.63 -3.01 1.12
N ALA A 15 -26.22 -4.25 1.39
CA ALA A 15 -25.73 -4.67 2.70
C ALA A 15 -24.41 -3.99 3.06
N ASP A 16 -23.51 -3.82 2.11
CA ASP A 16 -22.23 -3.13 2.31
C ASP A 16 -22.43 -1.63 2.58
N ILE A 17 -23.36 -0.99 1.85
CA ILE A 17 -23.83 0.36 2.12
C ILE A 17 -24.30 0.50 3.57
N ALA A 18 -25.20 -0.40 4.00
CA ALA A 18 -25.72 -0.35 5.37
C ALA A 18 -24.61 -0.56 6.41
N CYS A 19 -23.64 -1.44 6.12
CA CYS A 19 -22.46 -1.64 6.97
C CYS A 19 -21.62 -0.36 7.08
N HIS A 20 -21.37 0.32 5.96
CA HIS A 20 -20.64 1.58 5.92
C HIS A 20 -21.34 2.70 6.70
N ILE A 21 -22.66 2.83 6.57
CA ILE A 21 -23.45 3.82 7.33
C ILE A 21 -23.34 3.55 8.84
N SER A 22 -23.53 2.29 9.26
CA SER A 22 -23.40 1.89 10.68
C SER A 22 -21.99 2.17 11.26
N LYS A 23 -20.93 1.91 10.46
CA LYS A 23 -19.55 2.23 10.85
C LYS A 23 -19.37 3.73 11.11
N ARG A 24 -19.99 4.61 10.29
CA ARG A 24 -19.88 6.07 10.43
C ARG A 24 -20.72 6.63 11.58
N MET A 25 -21.86 6.03 11.88
CA MET A 25 -22.74 6.48 12.97
C MET A 25 -22.20 6.15 14.37
N GLY A 26 -20.99 5.57 14.52
CA GLY A 26 -20.37 5.31 15.83
C GLY A 26 -19.97 3.85 16.12
N ARG A 27 -20.06 2.94 15.13
CA ARG A 27 -19.85 1.48 15.30
C ARG A 27 -20.80 0.87 16.35
N ASN A 28 -20.79 -0.46 16.52
CA ASN A 28 -21.65 -1.19 17.47
C ASN A 28 -23.17 -0.90 17.33
N GLN A 29 -23.65 -0.75 16.10
CA GLN A 29 -25.08 -0.58 15.81
C GLN A 29 -25.45 -1.29 14.51
N THR A 30 -26.75 -1.39 14.25
CA THR A 30 -27.30 -1.99 13.03
C THR A 30 -27.97 -0.91 12.20
N HIS A 31 -27.74 -0.93 10.89
CA HIS A 31 -28.44 -0.08 9.92
C HIS A 31 -29.14 -0.99 8.92
N ILE A 32 -30.37 -0.66 8.54
CA ILE A 32 -31.12 -1.37 7.51
C ILE A 32 -31.10 -0.49 6.27
N TYR A 33 -30.71 -1.06 5.13
CA TYR A 33 -30.67 -0.33 3.88
C TYR A 33 -32.06 0.21 3.50
N GLU A 34 -32.15 1.52 3.33
CA GLU A 34 -33.33 2.21 2.80
C GLU A 34 -32.95 2.97 1.53
N GLN A 35 -33.38 2.46 0.38
CA GLN A 35 -32.97 2.94 -0.94
C GLN A 35 -33.01 4.48 -1.08
N SER A 36 -34.13 5.11 -0.74
CA SER A 36 -34.30 6.55 -0.99
C SER A 36 -33.49 7.48 -0.07
N SER A 37 -33.21 7.06 1.16
CA SER A 37 -32.53 7.86 2.19
C SER A 37 -31.03 7.58 2.19
N ASP A 38 -30.64 6.32 2.03
CA ASP A 38 -29.24 5.89 2.01
C ASP A 38 -28.56 6.28 0.69
N GLU A 39 -29.21 6.12 -0.47
CA GLU A 39 -28.64 6.58 -1.75
C GLU A 39 -28.42 8.10 -1.71
N ARG A 40 -29.34 8.89 -1.13
CA ARG A 40 -29.17 10.34 -0.98
C ARG A 40 -28.06 10.72 0.00
N ASN A 41 -27.96 10.04 1.14
CA ASN A 41 -26.91 10.30 2.13
C ASN A 41 -25.52 9.95 1.59
N ILE A 42 -25.41 8.84 0.86
CA ILE A 42 -24.19 8.42 0.17
C ILE A 42 -23.84 9.41 -0.92
N MET A 43 -24.77 9.69 -1.85
CA MET A 43 -24.52 10.64 -2.93
C MET A 43 -24.12 12.02 -2.39
N GLY A 44 -24.77 12.52 -1.34
CA GLY A 44 -24.40 13.79 -0.71
C GLY A 44 -23.00 13.76 -0.07
N THR A 45 -22.65 12.65 0.59
CA THR A 45 -21.31 12.48 1.16
C THR A 45 -20.24 12.32 0.07
N GLU A 46 -20.51 11.54 -0.96
CA GLU A 46 -19.59 11.25 -2.08
C GLU A 46 -19.39 12.45 -2.99
N LEU A 47 -20.42 13.25 -3.23
CA LEU A 47 -20.29 14.55 -3.89
C LEU A 47 -19.41 15.49 -3.05
N GLY A 48 -19.54 15.43 -1.71
CA GLY A 48 -18.64 16.14 -0.79
C GLY A 48 -17.18 15.67 -0.91
N TRP A 49 -16.93 14.36 -0.91
CA TRP A 49 -15.58 13.81 -1.05
C TRP A 49 -14.97 14.05 -2.42
N SER A 50 -15.71 13.88 -3.51
CA SER A 50 -15.19 14.13 -4.86
C SER A 50 -14.78 15.60 -5.03
N THR A 51 -15.54 16.54 -4.47
CA THR A 51 -15.16 17.96 -4.43
C THR A 51 -13.88 18.16 -3.61
N ARG A 52 -13.81 17.60 -2.39
CA ARG A 52 -12.62 17.68 -1.53
C ARG A 52 -11.36 17.12 -2.19
N VAL A 53 -11.48 15.99 -2.88
CA VAL A 53 -10.37 15.34 -3.59
C VAL A 53 -9.88 16.21 -4.75
N ARG A 54 -10.78 16.76 -5.57
CA ARG A 54 -10.40 17.69 -6.65
C ARG A 54 -9.70 18.93 -6.11
N GLU A 55 -10.28 19.56 -5.09
CA GLU A 55 -9.65 20.70 -4.43
C GLU A 55 -8.30 20.34 -3.80
N ALA A 56 -8.13 19.11 -3.29
CA ALA A 56 -6.87 18.65 -2.73
C ALA A 56 -5.79 18.46 -3.80
N LEU A 57 -6.15 17.96 -4.99
CA LEU A 57 -5.26 17.89 -6.14
C LEU A 57 -4.84 19.30 -6.59
N GLU A 58 -5.80 20.21 -6.72
CA GLU A 58 -5.56 21.58 -7.19
C GLU A 58 -4.73 22.42 -6.21
N ASN A 59 -4.98 22.26 -4.91
CA ASN A 59 -4.36 23.08 -3.86
C ASN A 59 -3.21 22.37 -3.12
N ASN A 60 -2.67 21.27 -3.67
CA ASN A 60 -1.59 20.48 -3.05
C ASN A 60 -1.86 20.11 -1.57
N ARG A 61 -3.08 19.64 -1.27
CA ARG A 61 -3.47 19.20 0.08
C ARG A 61 -3.18 17.73 0.35
N PHE A 62 -2.64 17.00 -0.61
CA PHE A 62 -2.08 15.67 -0.35
C PHE A 62 -0.68 15.77 0.26
N GLN A 63 -0.29 14.74 1.00
CA GLN A 63 1.07 14.56 1.50
C GLN A 63 1.45 13.07 1.46
N LEU A 64 2.74 12.79 1.37
CA LEU A 64 3.28 11.42 1.35
C LEU A 64 3.85 11.06 2.72
N HIS A 65 3.54 9.85 3.17
CA HIS A 65 4.25 9.17 4.27
C HIS A 65 5.01 7.97 3.69
N PHE A 66 6.01 7.49 4.42
CA PHE A 66 6.94 6.47 3.94
C PHE A 66 7.08 5.36 4.98
N GLN A 67 6.54 4.17 4.70
CA GLN A 67 6.68 3.05 5.62
C GLN A 67 7.86 2.16 5.23
N PRO A 68 8.83 1.92 6.13
CA PRO A 68 9.98 1.08 5.82
C PRO A 68 9.63 -0.39 5.55
N ILE A 69 10.30 -0.97 4.56
CA ILE A 69 10.29 -2.40 4.23
C ILE A 69 11.68 -2.96 4.51
N MET A 70 11.79 -3.88 5.46
CA MET A 70 13.06 -4.40 5.97
C MET A 70 13.36 -5.80 5.43
N GLN A 71 14.60 -6.06 5.03
CA GLN A 71 15.04 -7.41 4.67
C GLN A 71 15.09 -8.30 5.91
N MET A 72 14.49 -9.49 5.84
CA MET A 72 14.45 -10.44 6.95
C MET A 72 15.84 -10.91 7.39
N ASN A 73 16.80 -10.94 6.46
CA ASN A 73 18.19 -11.30 6.78
C ASN A 73 18.96 -10.22 7.54
N ASP A 74 18.45 -8.99 7.57
CA ASP A 74 19.07 -7.89 8.30
C ASP A 74 18.59 -7.76 9.75
N ILE A 75 17.64 -8.62 10.17
CA ILE A 75 17.04 -8.58 11.51
C ILE A 75 17.81 -9.50 12.45
N ASP A 76 18.35 -8.93 13.53
CA ASP A 76 18.87 -9.70 14.67
C ASP A 76 17.71 -10.23 15.52
N LEU A 77 17.38 -11.50 15.32
CA LEU A 77 16.29 -12.19 16.03
C LEU A 77 16.57 -12.44 17.51
N VAL A 78 17.84 -12.35 17.94
CA VAL A 78 18.22 -12.55 19.34
C VAL A 78 17.88 -11.31 20.15
N ASN A 79 18.17 -10.12 19.61
CA ASN A 79 18.07 -8.84 20.32
C ASN A 79 16.91 -7.96 19.83
N LEU A 80 15.75 -8.58 19.58
CA LEU A 80 14.54 -7.86 19.19
C LEU A 80 14.09 -6.87 20.29
N PRO A 81 13.76 -5.61 19.96
CA PRO A 81 13.28 -4.63 20.93
C PRO A 81 11.91 -5.04 21.49
N ALA A 82 11.71 -4.70 22.76
CA ALA A 82 10.46 -4.95 23.47
C ALA A 82 9.35 -3.93 23.14
N GLN A 83 9.71 -2.81 22.50
CA GLN A 83 8.78 -1.75 22.09
C GLN A 83 8.75 -1.65 20.56
N ASP A 84 7.57 -1.34 20.03
CA ASP A 84 7.31 -1.18 18.60
C ASP A 84 8.06 0.02 18.00
N GLY A 85 8.30 -0.01 16.69
CA GLY A 85 8.87 1.10 15.93
C GLY A 85 10.38 1.36 16.12
N MET A 86 11.07 0.56 16.94
CA MET A 86 12.51 0.73 17.19
C MET A 86 13.41 -0.07 16.25
N LEU A 87 12.88 -1.08 15.55
CA LEU A 87 13.69 -1.94 14.69
C LEU A 87 14.32 -1.16 13.53
N TRP A 88 13.53 -0.30 12.89
CA TRP A 88 14.01 0.49 11.77
C TRP A 88 15.15 1.45 12.15
N GLN A 89 15.07 2.10 13.31
CA GLN A 89 16.08 3.07 13.75
C GLN A 89 17.47 2.45 13.91
N ARG A 90 17.55 1.18 14.31
CA ARG A 90 18.83 0.45 14.42
C ARG A 90 19.47 0.16 13.06
N HIS A 91 18.68 0.20 12.00
CA HIS A 91 19.09 -0.14 10.64
C HIS A 91 19.60 1.08 9.84
N LEU A 92 19.30 2.30 10.29
CA LEU A 92 19.65 3.55 9.60
C LEU A 92 21.15 3.92 9.60
N ASN A 93 22.00 3.14 10.27
CA ASN A 93 23.43 3.46 10.42
C ASN A 93 24.35 2.68 9.48
N ASP A 94 23.80 1.82 8.61
CA ASP A 94 24.60 1.03 7.68
C ASP A 94 24.75 1.74 6.34
N VAL A 95 25.92 2.32 6.13
CA VAL A 95 26.22 3.13 4.94
C VAL A 95 26.11 2.36 3.63
N ASP A 96 26.16 1.02 3.62
CA ASP A 96 26.15 0.24 2.38
C ASP A 96 24.79 -0.40 2.05
N LYS A 97 23.77 -0.17 2.89
CA LYS A 97 22.45 -0.76 2.69
C LYS A 97 21.55 0.04 1.74
N VAL A 98 20.65 -0.72 1.11
CA VAL A 98 19.57 -0.20 0.30
C VAL A 98 18.30 -0.18 1.15
N TYR A 99 17.76 1.01 1.39
CA TYR A 99 16.55 1.21 2.15
C TYR A 99 15.34 1.20 1.21
N SER A 100 14.31 0.43 1.57
CA SER A 100 13.06 0.33 0.79
C SER A 100 11.91 0.91 1.61
N TYR A 101 11.02 1.65 0.98
CA TYR A 101 9.85 2.25 1.62
C TYR A 101 8.62 2.12 0.74
N GLU A 102 7.47 1.83 1.34
CA GLU A 102 6.17 2.05 0.70
C GLU A 102 5.75 3.51 0.83
N VAL A 103 5.32 4.10 -0.28
CA VAL A 103 4.79 5.46 -0.36
C VAL A 103 3.28 5.42 -0.11
N LEU A 104 2.87 6.11 0.95
CA LEU A 104 1.51 6.12 1.45
C LEU A 104 0.91 7.52 1.37
N VAL A 105 -0.12 7.69 0.54
CA VAL A 105 -0.80 8.99 0.38
C VAL A 105 -1.70 9.30 1.59
N ARG A 106 -1.76 10.58 1.96
CA ARG A 106 -2.68 11.12 2.97
C ARG A 106 -3.23 12.45 2.48
N MET A 107 -4.46 12.79 2.85
CA MET A 107 -5.08 14.07 2.48
C MET A 107 -5.26 14.95 3.71
N LYS A 108 -4.79 16.19 3.66
CA LYS A 108 -5.00 17.18 4.72
C LYS A 108 -6.41 17.75 4.63
N GLY A 109 -7.14 17.71 5.75
CA GLY A 109 -8.39 18.43 5.94
C GLY A 109 -8.16 19.89 6.35
N ASP A 110 -9.25 20.66 6.42
CA ASP A 110 -9.19 22.12 6.63
C ASP A 110 -8.62 22.53 7.99
N ASN A 111 -8.76 21.69 9.02
CA ASN A 111 -8.33 21.95 10.40
C ASN A 111 -7.05 21.21 10.81
N GLY A 112 -6.25 20.77 9.84
CA GLY A 112 -5.05 19.95 10.09
C GLY A 112 -5.36 18.48 10.40
N GLU A 113 -6.62 18.05 10.28
CA GLU A 113 -7.01 16.64 10.28
C GLU A 113 -6.31 15.91 9.13
N LEU A 114 -5.95 14.64 9.35
CA LEU A 114 -5.44 13.78 8.30
C LEU A 114 -6.48 12.74 7.90
N HIS A 115 -6.90 12.79 6.64
CA HIS A 115 -7.74 11.78 6.03
C HIS A 115 -6.88 10.68 5.40
N TYR A 116 -7.19 9.44 5.76
CA TYR A 116 -6.50 8.24 5.29
C TYR A 116 -7.13 7.72 4.00
N PRO A 117 -6.40 6.93 3.20
CA PRO A 117 -6.87 6.35 1.92
C PRO A 117 -8.30 5.80 1.96
N ASP A 118 -8.64 4.99 2.96
CA ASP A 118 -9.98 4.39 3.14
C ASP A 118 -11.14 5.41 3.15
N SER A 119 -10.85 6.68 3.47
CA SER A 119 -11.87 7.73 3.52
C SER A 119 -12.18 8.33 2.15
N PHE A 120 -11.24 8.32 1.21
CA PHE A 120 -11.37 9.04 -0.06
C PHE A 120 -11.12 8.20 -1.32
N ILE A 121 -10.35 7.11 -1.25
CA ILE A 121 -10.08 6.24 -2.41
C ILE A 121 -11.36 5.66 -3.02
N PRO A 122 -12.32 5.11 -2.25
CA PRO A 122 -13.55 4.56 -2.86
C PRO A 122 -14.34 5.60 -3.67
N THR A 123 -14.35 6.86 -3.20
CA THR A 123 -14.95 7.96 -3.96
C THR A 123 -14.07 8.36 -5.15
N ALA A 124 -12.76 8.43 -4.98
CA ALA A 124 -11.86 8.76 -6.08
C ALA A 124 -11.94 7.75 -7.23
N GLU A 125 -12.08 6.46 -6.95
CA GLU A 125 -12.32 5.41 -7.96
C GLU A 125 -13.64 5.65 -8.69
N ARG A 126 -14.75 5.78 -7.94
CA ARG A 126 -16.08 5.99 -8.51
C ARG A 126 -16.19 7.23 -9.41
N PHE A 127 -15.42 8.27 -9.10
CA PHE A 127 -15.41 9.53 -9.86
C PHE A 127 -14.23 9.66 -10.84
N ASN A 128 -13.51 8.57 -11.11
CA ASN A 128 -12.36 8.52 -12.04
C ASN A 128 -11.26 9.54 -11.72
N LEU A 129 -10.99 9.76 -10.44
CA LEU A 129 -9.95 10.65 -9.93
C LEU A 129 -8.65 9.90 -9.58
N MET A 130 -8.66 8.56 -9.55
CA MET A 130 -7.51 7.78 -9.12
C MET A 130 -6.27 7.97 -9.99
N THR A 131 -6.41 8.03 -11.32
CA THR A 131 -5.23 8.27 -12.18
C THR A 131 -4.56 9.61 -11.90
N ALA A 132 -5.33 10.65 -11.62
CA ALA A 132 -4.77 11.94 -11.23
C ALA A 132 -4.05 11.88 -9.86
N ILE A 133 -4.60 11.11 -8.91
CA ILE A 133 -3.96 10.88 -7.61
C ILE A 133 -2.67 10.06 -7.77
N ASP A 134 -2.69 8.96 -8.51
CA ASP A 134 -1.54 8.08 -8.72
C ASP A 134 -0.38 8.84 -9.38
N LEU A 135 -0.66 9.64 -10.41
CA LEU A 135 0.35 10.47 -11.08
C LEU A 135 0.87 11.57 -10.16
N TRP A 136 0.02 12.18 -9.34
CA TRP A 136 0.45 13.14 -8.33
C TRP A 136 1.36 12.46 -7.30
N VAL A 137 0.99 11.28 -6.80
CA VAL A 137 1.78 10.50 -5.83
C VAL A 137 3.14 10.14 -6.43
N LEU A 138 3.17 9.64 -7.66
CA LEU A 138 4.40 9.34 -8.37
C LEU A 138 5.27 10.59 -8.49
N GLU A 139 4.74 11.70 -8.99
CA GLU A 139 5.52 12.92 -9.16
C GLU A 139 6.13 13.41 -7.84
N GLN A 140 5.35 13.43 -6.75
CA GLN A 140 5.87 13.84 -5.45
C GLN A 140 6.89 12.83 -4.89
N ALA A 141 6.69 11.52 -5.09
CA ALA A 141 7.64 10.50 -4.68
C ALA A 141 8.98 10.66 -5.41
N LEU A 142 8.96 10.97 -6.72
CA LEU A 142 10.16 11.26 -7.50
C LEU A 142 10.85 12.53 -7.01
N LYS A 143 10.10 13.61 -6.71
CA LYS A 143 10.65 14.85 -6.12
C LYS A 143 11.37 14.58 -4.81
N GLU A 144 10.73 13.85 -3.90
CA GLU A 144 11.30 13.48 -2.60
C GLU A 144 12.56 12.63 -2.77
N LEU A 145 12.52 11.64 -3.66
CA LEU A 145 13.67 10.78 -3.94
C LEU A 145 14.87 11.59 -4.45
N VAL A 146 14.66 12.53 -5.37
CA VAL A 146 15.70 13.44 -5.87
C VAL A 146 16.19 14.38 -4.76
N ALA A 147 15.29 14.89 -3.92
CA ALA A 147 15.60 15.84 -2.86
C ALA A 147 16.41 15.23 -1.70
N THR A 148 16.27 13.94 -1.42
CA THR A 148 17.01 13.29 -0.30
C THR A 148 18.53 13.39 -0.45
N GLY A 149 19.05 13.61 -1.66
CA GLY A 149 20.49 13.66 -1.93
C GLY A 149 21.23 12.36 -1.60
N MET A 150 20.51 11.31 -1.17
CA MET A 150 21.06 9.97 -1.09
C MET A 150 21.48 9.57 -2.49
N ASN A 151 22.56 8.81 -2.59
CA ASN A 151 22.89 8.14 -3.83
C ASN A 151 21.61 7.41 -4.28
N VAL A 152 20.98 7.86 -5.38
CA VAL A 152 19.64 7.42 -5.83
C VAL A 152 19.55 5.89 -5.90
N ASN A 153 20.70 5.22 -5.99
CA ASN A 153 20.88 3.79 -5.96
C ASN A 153 20.68 3.10 -4.58
N LYS A 154 20.48 3.84 -3.48
CA LYS A 154 20.34 3.33 -2.11
C LYS A 154 18.95 3.47 -1.51
N THR A 155 18.03 4.18 -2.16
CA THR A 155 16.65 4.31 -1.71
C THR A 155 15.72 3.72 -2.76
N ARG A 156 14.80 2.86 -2.35
CA ARG A 156 13.76 2.29 -3.21
C ARG A 156 12.40 2.70 -2.69
N LEU A 157 11.52 3.08 -3.60
CA LEU A 157 10.15 3.46 -3.31
C LEU A 157 9.19 2.47 -3.97
N SER A 158 8.29 1.94 -3.15
CA SER A 158 7.11 1.17 -3.54
C SER A 158 5.93 2.13 -3.68
N ILE A 159 5.28 2.17 -4.85
CA ILE A 159 4.20 3.10 -5.16
C ILE A 159 2.98 2.31 -5.62
N ASN A 160 1.88 2.47 -4.89
CA ASN A 160 0.59 1.89 -5.25
C ASN A 160 0.06 2.51 -6.55
N VAL A 161 -0.49 1.66 -7.43
CA VAL A 161 -1.11 2.05 -8.70
C VAL A 161 -2.49 1.44 -8.79
N SER A 162 -3.50 2.27 -9.02
CA SER A 162 -4.89 1.81 -9.17
C SER A 162 -5.12 1.09 -10.49
N GLY A 163 -6.18 0.25 -10.54
CA GLY A 163 -6.60 -0.41 -11.78
C GLY A 163 -6.87 0.57 -12.92
N HIS A 164 -7.50 1.71 -12.64
CA HIS A 164 -7.75 2.77 -13.62
C HIS A 164 -6.47 3.29 -14.29
N THR A 165 -5.37 3.38 -13.54
CA THR A 165 -4.07 3.79 -14.07
C THR A 165 -3.46 2.68 -14.90
N VAL A 166 -3.46 1.44 -14.40
CA VAL A 166 -2.96 0.26 -15.14
C VAL A 166 -3.70 0.08 -16.47
N ASP A 167 -5.00 0.37 -16.50
CA ASP A 167 -5.86 0.23 -17.67
C ASP A 167 -5.72 1.36 -18.72
N SER A 168 -4.85 2.35 -18.49
CA SER A 168 -4.73 3.54 -19.33
C SER A 168 -3.36 3.65 -20.01
N ASP A 169 -3.35 3.59 -21.34
CA ASP A 169 -2.15 3.82 -22.15
C ASP A 169 -1.60 5.25 -21.99
N GLU A 170 -2.48 6.23 -21.77
CA GLU A 170 -2.08 7.62 -21.52
C GLU A 170 -1.29 7.73 -20.21
N SER A 171 -1.73 7.02 -19.17
CA SER A 171 -1.04 7.01 -17.87
C SER A 171 0.35 6.38 -18.00
N LEU A 172 0.48 5.29 -18.79
CA LEU A 172 1.76 4.62 -19.03
C LEU A 172 2.77 5.58 -19.68
N ILE A 173 2.32 6.39 -20.65
CA ILE A 173 3.15 7.42 -21.29
C ILE A 173 3.58 8.46 -20.25
N GLN A 174 2.64 8.98 -19.46
CA GLN A 174 2.91 10.00 -18.44
C GLN A 174 3.87 9.50 -17.36
N ILE A 175 3.74 8.26 -16.89
CA ILE A 175 4.66 7.64 -15.93
C ILE A 175 6.08 7.58 -16.50
N LYS A 176 6.23 7.12 -17.75
CA LYS A 176 7.55 7.07 -18.43
C LYS A 176 8.15 8.48 -18.58
N GLU A 177 7.33 9.47 -18.90
CA GLU A 177 7.76 10.87 -19.02
C GLU A 177 8.20 11.45 -17.68
N LEU A 178 7.45 11.22 -16.60
CA LEU A 178 7.79 11.66 -15.24
C LEU A 178 9.13 11.05 -14.79
N ILE A 179 9.30 9.73 -14.92
CA ILE A 179 10.55 9.06 -14.56
C ILE A 179 11.74 9.67 -15.30
N LYS A 180 11.59 9.90 -16.61
CA LYS A 180 12.61 10.52 -17.45
C LYS A 180 12.88 11.99 -17.06
N GLN A 181 11.84 12.76 -16.79
CA GLN A 181 11.94 14.17 -16.42
C GLN A 181 12.73 14.37 -15.12
N TYR A 182 12.48 13.54 -14.10
CA TYR A 182 13.19 13.63 -12.82
C TYR A 182 14.55 12.91 -12.81
N GLY A 183 14.89 12.18 -13.88
CA GLY A 183 16.18 11.50 -14.02
C GLY A 183 16.42 10.41 -12.96
N VAL A 184 15.35 9.83 -12.42
CA VAL A 184 15.42 8.79 -11.39
C VAL A 184 15.79 7.45 -12.03
N ASN A 185 16.66 6.68 -11.36
CA ASN A 185 16.95 5.31 -11.77
C ASN A 185 15.68 4.44 -11.64
N PRO A 186 15.11 3.90 -12.73
CA PRO A 186 13.85 3.14 -12.69
C PRO A 186 13.91 1.92 -11.75
N ALA A 187 15.09 1.31 -11.56
CA ALA A 187 15.28 0.17 -10.66
C ALA A 187 15.06 0.50 -9.17
N SER A 188 14.91 1.79 -8.85
CA SER A 188 14.58 2.32 -7.53
C SER A 188 13.06 2.40 -7.30
N LEU A 189 12.26 2.16 -8.33
CA LEU A 189 10.80 2.21 -8.27
C LEU A 189 10.24 0.80 -8.34
N THR A 190 9.41 0.46 -7.37
CA THR A 190 8.55 -0.72 -7.40
C THR A 190 7.11 -0.22 -7.51
N PHE A 191 6.37 -0.65 -8.51
CA PHE A 191 4.93 -0.36 -8.59
C PHE A 191 4.15 -1.51 -7.97
N GLU A 192 3.19 -1.19 -7.12
CA GLU A 192 2.35 -2.15 -6.42
C GLU A 192 0.96 -2.12 -7.05
N VAL A 193 0.49 -3.28 -7.50
CA VAL A 193 -0.84 -3.47 -8.08
C VAL A 193 -1.59 -4.48 -7.24
N THR A 194 -2.82 -4.17 -6.88
CA THR A 194 -3.63 -5.10 -6.08
C THR A 194 -4.01 -6.33 -6.89
N GLU A 195 -4.21 -7.44 -6.19
CA GLU A 195 -4.67 -8.68 -6.78
C GLU A 195 -5.94 -8.51 -7.63
N THR A 196 -6.94 -7.80 -7.10
CA THR A 196 -8.22 -7.56 -7.76
C THR A 196 -8.07 -6.71 -9.02
N SER A 197 -7.25 -5.66 -8.97
CA SER A 197 -7.04 -4.77 -10.13
C SER A 197 -6.30 -5.46 -11.27
N ALA A 198 -5.25 -6.23 -10.95
CA ALA A 198 -4.48 -6.96 -11.95
C ALA A 198 -5.30 -8.06 -12.64
N ILE A 199 -6.24 -8.70 -11.92
CA ILE A 199 -7.08 -9.76 -12.48
C ILE A 199 -8.22 -9.23 -13.33
N ALA A 200 -8.80 -8.07 -12.97
CA ALA A 200 -9.91 -7.48 -13.70
C ALA A 200 -9.59 -7.30 -15.20
N ASN A 201 -8.34 -6.96 -15.52
CA ASN A 201 -7.85 -6.86 -16.89
C ASN A 201 -6.41 -7.39 -17.02
N LEU A 202 -6.27 -8.72 -16.95
CA LEU A 202 -4.98 -9.39 -16.91
C LEU A 202 -4.08 -9.11 -18.13
N GLU A 203 -4.65 -8.93 -19.32
CA GLU A 203 -3.89 -8.63 -20.54
C GLU A 203 -3.27 -7.23 -20.47
N GLN A 204 -4.09 -6.22 -20.18
CA GLN A 204 -3.63 -4.84 -20.05
C GLN A 204 -2.64 -4.67 -18.88
N ALA A 205 -2.90 -5.34 -17.74
CA ALA A 205 -1.97 -5.35 -16.62
C ALA A 205 -0.61 -5.95 -17.02
N ASN A 206 -0.59 -7.06 -17.78
CA ASN A 206 0.65 -7.64 -18.27
C ASN A 206 1.42 -6.70 -19.18
N ASP A 207 0.75 -6.04 -20.11
CA ASP A 207 1.37 -5.11 -21.04
C ASP A 207 1.94 -3.89 -20.30
N PHE A 208 1.15 -3.29 -19.40
CA PHE A 208 1.57 -2.17 -18.55
C PHE A 208 2.81 -2.52 -17.72
N ILE A 209 2.79 -3.67 -17.02
CA ILE A 209 3.91 -4.15 -16.22
C ILE A 209 5.14 -4.38 -17.11
N THR A 210 4.97 -5.08 -18.22
CA THR A 210 6.06 -5.41 -19.14
C THR A 210 6.73 -4.17 -19.69
N GLU A 211 5.96 -3.15 -20.06
CA GLU A 211 6.45 -1.89 -20.59
C GLU A 211 7.28 -1.08 -19.59
N LEU A 212 6.87 -1.03 -18.32
CA LEU A 212 7.64 -0.36 -17.28
C LEU A 212 8.85 -1.20 -16.81
N ARG A 213 8.75 -2.53 -16.84
CA ARG A 213 9.92 -3.41 -16.60
C ARG A 213 11.00 -3.27 -17.66
N LYS A 214 10.65 -3.02 -18.93
CA LYS A 214 11.62 -2.77 -20.02
C LYS A 214 12.54 -1.57 -19.74
N ILE A 215 12.05 -0.56 -19.02
CA ILE A 215 12.87 0.59 -18.62
C ILE A 215 13.58 0.38 -17.27
N GLY A 216 13.30 -0.72 -16.57
CA GLY A 216 13.98 -1.12 -15.35
C GLY A 216 13.16 -1.01 -14.06
N CYS A 217 11.89 -0.60 -14.12
CA CYS A 217 11.00 -0.60 -12.95
C CYS A 217 10.76 -2.03 -12.44
N ARG A 218 10.45 -2.15 -11.15
CA ARG A 218 10.05 -3.40 -10.51
C ARG A 218 8.56 -3.40 -10.24
N PHE A 219 8.01 -4.59 -9.99
CA PHE A 219 6.60 -4.74 -9.65
C PHE A 219 6.36 -5.67 -8.48
N SER A 220 5.34 -5.33 -7.70
CA SER A 220 4.81 -6.13 -6.61
C SER A 220 3.33 -6.42 -6.83
N LEU A 221 2.90 -7.65 -6.58
CA LEU A 221 1.48 -7.95 -6.42
C LEU A 221 1.10 -7.71 -4.95
N ASP A 222 0.12 -6.85 -4.72
CA ASP A 222 -0.35 -6.47 -3.39
C ASP A 222 -1.59 -7.24 -2.93
N ASP A 223 -1.79 -7.30 -1.61
CA ASP A 223 -2.89 -7.98 -0.92
C ASP A 223 -3.08 -9.46 -1.33
N PHE A 224 -1.97 -10.18 -1.58
CA PHE A 224 -2.07 -11.55 -2.07
C PHE A 224 -2.74 -12.48 -1.05
N GLY A 225 -3.82 -13.12 -1.49
CA GLY A 225 -4.64 -14.02 -0.68
C GLY A 225 -5.88 -13.38 -0.05
N SER A 226 -6.09 -12.07 -0.24
CA SER A 226 -7.36 -11.40 0.09
C SER A 226 -8.47 -11.71 -0.93
N GLY A 227 -8.09 -12.03 -2.17
CA GLY A 227 -8.98 -12.31 -3.29
C GLY A 227 -8.92 -13.75 -3.80
N PHE A 228 -9.31 -13.92 -5.06
CA PHE A 228 -9.43 -15.21 -5.75
C PHE A 228 -8.31 -15.47 -6.76
N CYS A 229 -7.13 -14.86 -6.61
CA CYS A 229 -6.00 -15.11 -7.52
C CYS A 229 -5.57 -16.55 -7.43
N SER A 230 -5.90 -17.28 -8.49
CA SER A 230 -5.36 -18.61 -8.67
C SER A 230 -3.85 -18.52 -8.86
N PHE A 231 -3.12 -19.53 -8.41
CA PHE A 231 -1.68 -19.64 -8.71
C PHE A 231 -1.37 -19.59 -10.21
N SER A 232 -2.34 -19.96 -11.06
CA SER A 232 -2.22 -19.83 -12.51
C SER A 232 -2.21 -18.37 -12.98
N GLN A 233 -3.00 -17.49 -12.37
CA GLN A 233 -2.99 -16.06 -12.68
C GLN A 233 -1.71 -15.42 -12.16
N LEU A 234 -1.30 -15.77 -10.93
CA LEU A 234 -0.04 -15.33 -10.36
C LEU A 234 1.11 -15.65 -11.33
N LYS A 235 1.22 -16.89 -11.80
CA LYS A 235 2.26 -17.34 -12.75
C LYS A 235 2.40 -16.45 -13.99
N ASN A 236 1.30 -15.89 -14.50
CA ASN A 236 1.30 -15.12 -15.74
C ASN A 236 1.63 -13.63 -15.53
N LEU A 237 1.49 -13.10 -14.31
CA LEU A 237 1.85 -11.72 -13.99
C LEU A 237 3.37 -11.59 -13.78
N PRO A 238 4.09 -10.75 -14.56
CA PRO A 238 5.54 -10.60 -14.46
C PRO A 238 5.91 -9.66 -13.30
N THR A 239 5.64 -10.08 -12.06
CA THR A 239 6.05 -9.34 -10.84
C THR A 239 7.37 -9.85 -10.27
N ASP A 240 8.09 -9.00 -9.54
CA ASP A 240 9.32 -9.33 -8.82
C ASP A 240 9.04 -9.70 -7.34
N PHE A 241 7.95 -9.14 -6.80
CA PHE A 241 7.51 -9.31 -5.42
C PHE A 241 6.05 -9.77 -5.32
N VAL A 242 5.74 -10.41 -4.20
CA VAL A 242 4.38 -10.72 -3.74
C VAL A 242 4.27 -10.27 -2.29
N LYS A 243 3.32 -9.37 -1.99
CA LYS A 243 3.01 -8.94 -0.63
C LYS A 243 1.91 -9.84 -0.05
N ILE A 244 2.22 -10.50 1.06
CA ILE A 244 1.32 -11.41 1.77
C ILE A 244 0.40 -10.55 2.65
N ASP A 245 -0.90 -10.69 2.42
CA ASP A 245 -1.92 -9.90 3.09
C ASP A 245 -1.84 -10.00 4.63
N GLY A 246 -2.03 -8.85 5.28
CA GLY A 246 -1.96 -8.70 6.73
C GLY A 246 -2.92 -9.58 7.52
N GLN A 247 -4.05 -10.00 6.96
CA GLN A 247 -5.04 -10.83 7.66
C GLN A 247 -4.43 -12.18 8.11
N PHE A 248 -3.58 -12.78 7.28
CA PHE A 248 -2.89 -14.02 7.60
C PHE A 248 -1.70 -13.76 8.52
N VAL A 249 -0.93 -12.70 8.25
CA VAL A 249 0.26 -12.35 9.03
C VAL A 249 -0.10 -12.02 10.49
N LYS A 250 -1.15 -11.23 10.74
CA LYS A 250 -1.61 -10.90 12.10
C LYS A 250 -2.06 -12.14 12.88
N SER A 251 -2.73 -13.07 12.20
CA SER A 251 -3.37 -14.24 12.84
C SER A 251 -2.39 -15.41 13.06
N MET A 252 -1.26 -15.42 12.35
CA MET A 252 -0.29 -16.51 12.38
C MET A 252 0.34 -16.77 13.76
N ALA A 253 0.40 -15.80 14.67
CA ALA A 253 0.88 -16.03 16.03
C ALA A 253 -0.04 -17.01 16.79
N ARG A 254 -1.35 -16.92 16.55
CA ARG A 254 -2.38 -17.67 17.29
C ARG A 254 -2.93 -18.88 16.54
N GLY A 255 -2.84 -18.90 15.21
CA GLY A 255 -3.41 -19.94 14.35
C GLY A 255 -2.37 -20.77 13.62
N ALA A 256 -2.42 -22.11 13.76
CA ALA A 256 -1.58 -23.01 12.97
C ALA A 256 -1.97 -22.99 11.47
N THR A 257 -3.25 -22.79 11.18
CA THR A 257 -3.77 -22.68 9.81
C THR A 257 -3.18 -21.48 9.09
N ASP A 258 -3.21 -20.29 9.69
CA ASP A 258 -2.67 -19.08 9.05
C ASP A 258 -1.15 -19.19 8.84
N ARG A 259 -0.41 -19.81 9.77
CA ARG A 259 1.01 -20.13 9.55
C ARG A 259 1.23 -21.03 8.34
N ALA A 260 0.39 -22.06 8.18
CA ALA A 260 0.48 -22.96 7.02
C ALA A 260 0.15 -22.22 5.71
N ILE A 261 -0.84 -21.32 5.73
CA ILE A 261 -1.21 -20.48 4.58
C ILE A 261 -0.04 -19.57 4.19
N VAL A 262 0.53 -18.81 5.14
CA VAL A 262 1.69 -17.94 4.89
C VAL A 262 2.87 -18.74 4.32
N THR A 263 3.15 -19.92 4.87
CA THR A 263 4.22 -20.80 4.37
C THR A 263 3.95 -21.24 2.93
N ALA A 264 2.73 -21.67 2.63
CA ALA A 264 2.35 -22.08 1.28
C ALA A 264 2.44 -20.93 0.28
N MET A 265 1.99 -19.72 0.64
CA MET A 265 2.11 -18.53 -0.19
C MET A 265 3.58 -18.19 -0.49
N ASN A 266 4.45 -18.30 0.53
CA ASN A 266 5.87 -18.11 0.37
C ASN A 266 6.50 -19.13 -0.59
N ASP A 267 6.22 -20.42 -0.39
CA ASP A 267 6.76 -21.49 -1.23
C ASP A 267 6.32 -21.34 -2.69
N VAL A 268 5.05 -20.96 -2.92
CA VAL A 268 4.54 -20.71 -4.27
C VAL A 268 5.25 -19.51 -4.90
N ALA A 269 5.35 -18.39 -4.21
CA ALA A 269 6.03 -17.20 -4.73
C ALA A 269 7.50 -17.49 -5.09
N HIS A 270 8.22 -18.19 -4.20
CA HIS A 270 9.60 -18.62 -4.43
C HIS A 270 9.73 -19.59 -5.61
N SER A 271 8.79 -20.53 -5.77
CA SER A 271 8.77 -21.45 -6.92
C SER A 271 8.58 -20.74 -8.26
N LEU A 272 7.95 -19.57 -8.26
CA LEU A 272 7.77 -18.69 -9.40
C LEU A 272 8.91 -17.67 -9.56
N GLY A 273 9.95 -17.75 -8.72
CA GLY A 273 11.12 -16.88 -8.76
C GLY A 273 10.88 -15.47 -8.19
N ARG A 274 9.91 -15.30 -7.29
CA ARG A 274 9.52 -14.01 -6.70
C ARG A 274 9.91 -13.94 -5.24
N TYR A 275 10.21 -12.74 -4.76
CA TYR A 275 10.44 -12.50 -3.34
C TYR A 275 9.13 -12.20 -2.63
N THR A 276 9.05 -12.52 -1.34
CA THR A 276 7.88 -12.22 -0.51
C THR A 276 8.10 -11.06 0.45
N VAL A 277 7.04 -10.28 0.66
CA VAL A 277 6.98 -9.27 1.71
C VAL A 277 5.79 -9.60 2.60
N ALA A 278 5.98 -9.76 3.89
CA ALA A 278 4.87 -9.90 4.83
C ALA A 278 4.49 -8.52 5.40
N GLU A 279 3.21 -8.18 5.29
CA GLU A 279 2.68 -6.91 5.77
C GLU A 279 2.07 -7.02 7.16
N TYR A 280 1.80 -5.86 7.77
CA TYR A 280 1.20 -5.76 9.09
C TYR A 280 1.92 -6.57 10.18
N VAL A 281 3.25 -6.57 10.14
CA VAL A 281 4.08 -7.14 11.20
C VAL A 281 4.00 -6.26 12.44
N GLU A 282 3.28 -6.75 13.45
CA GLU A 282 2.92 -6.00 14.67
C GLU A 282 3.58 -6.56 15.95
N SER A 283 4.40 -7.63 15.86
CA SER A 283 5.06 -8.17 17.06
C SER A 283 6.38 -8.90 16.77
N PRO A 284 7.28 -9.02 17.77
CA PRO A 284 8.49 -9.82 17.65
C PRO A 284 8.22 -11.31 17.44
N GLU A 285 7.08 -11.81 17.92
CA GLU A 285 6.66 -13.20 17.70
C GLU A 285 6.37 -13.45 16.22
N ILE A 286 5.62 -12.55 15.57
CA ILE A 286 5.32 -12.61 14.14
C ILE A 286 6.63 -12.60 13.33
N VAL A 287 7.58 -11.72 13.66
CA VAL A 287 8.90 -11.67 12.97
C VAL A 287 9.63 -13.02 13.03
N ARG A 288 9.67 -13.66 14.21
CA ARG A 288 10.31 -14.97 14.36
C ARG A 288 9.61 -16.05 13.53
N LEU A 289 8.28 -16.06 13.52
CA LEU A 289 7.50 -17.02 12.74
C LEU A 289 7.70 -16.81 11.24
N LEU A 290 7.68 -15.56 10.76
CA LEU A 290 7.95 -15.22 9.36
C LEU A 290 9.35 -15.66 8.92
N LYS A 291 10.37 -15.56 9.81
CA LYS A 291 11.70 -16.11 9.51
C LYS A 291 11.65 -17.61 9.26
N ILE A 292 10.92 -18.34 10.10
CA ILE A 292 10.76 -19.80 9.98
C ILE A 292 10.03 -20.14 8.68
N CYS A 293 9.02 -19.37 8.30
CA CYS A 293 8.30 -19.51 7.03
C CYS A 293 9.14 -19.17 5.79
N GLY A 294 10.34 -18.58 5.97
CA GLY A 294 11.24 -18.26 4.85
C GLY A 294 10.94 -16.94 4.13
N VAL A 295 10.13 -16.05 4.73
CA VAL A 295 9.75 -14.76 4.13
C VAL A 295 10.97 -13.85 3.96
N ASP A 296 11.08 -13.18 2.81
CA ASP A 296 12.27 -12.39 2.46
C ASP A 296 12.30 -11.00 3.10
N LYS A 297 11.13 -10.35 3.21
CA LYS A 297 11.00 -8.97 3.70
C LYS A 297 9.79 -8.80 4.60
N VAL A 298 9.85 -7.80 5.48
CA VAL A 298 8.79 -7.48 6.44
C VAL A 298 8.48 -6.01 6.49
N GLN A 299 7.21 -5.71 6.70
CA GLN A 299 6.68 -4.37 6.86
C GLN A 299 5.57 -4.37 7.92
N GLY A 300 5.53 -3.33 8.75
CA GLY A 300 4.50 -3.15 9.76
C GLY A 300 4.95 -2.28 10.92
N ASN A 301 4.02 -1.95 11.81
CA ASN A 301 4.25 -1.00 12.90
C ASN A 301 5.31 -1.47 13.90
N TYR A 302 5.52 -2.77 14.04
CA TYR A 302 6.63 -3.29 14.85
C TYR A 302 8.00 -2.91 14.26
N ILE A 303 8.09 -2.84 12.93
CA ILE A 303 9.29 -2.38 12.21
C ILE A 303 9.41 -0.86 12.37
N SER A 304 8.39 -0.15 11.90
CA SER A 304 8.20 1.30 12.01
C SER A 304 6.78 1.67 11.57
N GLU A 305 6.18 2.63 12.27
CA GLU A 305 5.06 3.38 11.70
C GLU A 305 5.50 4.16 10.45
N PRO A 306 4.56 4.57 9.57
CA PRO A 306 4.88 5.42 8.43
C PRO A 306 5.58 6.72 8.84
N LEU A 307 6.72 7.00 8.24
CA LEU A 307 7.51 8.19 8.48
C LEU A 307 6.94 9.38 7.71
N HIS A 308 6.97 10.58 8.28
CA HIS A 308 6.50 11.80 7.59
C HIS A 308 7.46 12.32 6.52
N HIS A 309 8.72 11.86 6.53
CA HIS A 309 9.73 12.23 5.57
C HIS A 309 10.69 11.06 5.38
N LEU A 310 11.27 10.96 4.19
CA LEU A 310 12.40 10.07 3.99
C LEU A 310 13.56 10.53 4.88
N PRO A 311 14.30 9.60 5.52
CA PRO A 311 15.55 9.95 6.18
C PRO A 311 16.46 10.68 5.19
N VAL A 312 17.15 11.73 5.60
CA VAL A 312 18.16 12.41 4.78
C VAL A 312 19.53 11.83 5.14
N GLY A 313 20.46 11.76 4.18
CA GLY A 313 21.77 11.09 4.24
C GLY A 313 22.78 11.54 5.31
N ASN A 314 22.33 12.07 6.44
CA ASN A 314 23.10 12.31 7.67
C ASN A 314 22.23 12.00 8.89
N VAL A 315 21.81 10.74 9.09
CA VAL A 315 21.26 10.31 10.38
C VAL A 315 22.41 10.16 11.38
N VAL A 316 23.03 11.28 11.74
CA VAL A 316 23.77 11.42 12.99
C VAL A 316 22.95 12.39 13.84
N ARG A 317 22.40 11.86 14.93
CA ARG A 317 21.57 12.47 15.99
C ARG A 317 20.05 12.33 15.80
N LEU A 318 19.55 11.13 16.10
CA LEU A 318 18.34 11.05 16.92
C LEU A 318 18.57 11.90 18.18
N HIS A 319 17.75 12.93 18.35
CA HIS A 319 17.77 13.77 19.55
C HIS A 319 17.49 12.89 20.77
N ASN A 320 18.47 12.80 21.67
CA ASN A 320 18.23 12.40 23.06
C ASN A 320 17.32 13.46 23.71
N ASN A 321 16.02 13.28 23.66
CA ASN A 321 15.12 13.94 24.61
C ASN A 321 15.25 13.24 25.96
N GLN A 322 16.31 13.57 26.68
CA GLN A 322 16.34 13.48 28.14
C GLN A 322 16.55 14.87 28.71
N ARG A 323 15.63 15.22 29.63
CA ARG A 323 15.64 16.32 30.62
C ARG A 323 15.12 17.68 30.14
N GLU A 324 13.81 17.86 30.33
CA GLU A 324 13.30 18.92 31.21
C GLU A 324 12.15 18.33 32.05
N LEU A 325 12.51 17.73 33.18
CA LEU A 325 11.62 17.64 34.34
C LEU A 325 12.08 18.77 35.27
N ASN A 326 11.15 19.66 35.60
CA ASN A 326 11.24 20.56 36.74
C ASN A 326 11.51 19.78 38.03
#